data_AF-A0A1C5Y176-F1
#
_entry.id   AF-A0A1C5Y176-F1
#
_cell.length_a   1.000
_cell.length_b   1.000
_cell.length_c   1.000
_cell.angle_alpha   90.00
_cell.angle_beta   90.00
_cell.angle_gamma   90.00
#
_symmetry.space_group_name_H-M   'P 1'
#
loop_
_entity.id
_entity.type
_entity.pdbx_description
1 polymer ?
#
loop_
_entity_poly.entity_id
_entity_poly.type
_entity_poly.pdbx_seq_one_letter_code
_entity_poly.pdbx_strand_id
1 'polypeptide(L)'
;MTSYEEEFLSTGQEARRLSIALLRFIQIDDPEWKNKYQKYLSLRFRPALSTLIREGDLTRIRALCSFAPVTESALNSFIDVAVQNQQEEILSFLMKLKKDRFGFHDREFTL
;
A
#
# COMPACT_ATOMS: atom_id res chain seq x y z
N MET A 1 12.96 7.97 22.66
CA MET A 1 11.94 7.42 21.75
C MET A 1 11.83 8.37 20.57
N THR A 2 11.74 7.87 19.34
CA THR A 2 11.53 8.79 18.21
C THR A 2 10.09 9.33 18.29
N SER A 3 9.88 10.62 18.01
CA SER A 3 8.53 11.23 18.07
C SER A 3 7.48 10.45 17.27
N TYR A 4 7.89 9.69 16.25
CA TYR A 4 7.00 8.92 15.40
C TYR A 4 6.36 7.71 16.10
N GLU A 5 7.08 7.00 16.96
CA GLU A 5 6.53 5.83 17.67
C GLU A 5 5.50 6.25 18.71
N GLU A 6 5.80 7.32 19.45
CA GLU A 6 4.86 7.93 20.39
C GLU A 6 3.66 8.52 19.66
N GLU A 7 3.87 9.19 18.53
CA GLU A 7 2.78 9.71 17.71
C GLU A 7 1.91 8.60 17.13
N PHE A 8 2.49 7.47 16.71
CA PHE A 8 1.72 6.30 16.28
C PHE A 8 0.83 5.72 17.39
N LEU A 9 1.31 5.76 18.64
CA LEU A 9 0.56 5.27 19.80
C LEU A 9 -0.49 6.29 20.30
N SER A 10 -0.17 7.58 20.23
CA SER A 10 -0.97 8.67 20.77
C SER A 10 -2.00 9.23 19.76
N THR A 11 -1.73 9.14 18.46
CA THR A 11 -2.59 9.73 17.44
C THR A 11 -3.91 8.97 17.30
N GLY A 12 -5.02 9.70 17.47
CA GLY A 12 -6.37 9.22 17.15
C GLY A 12 -6.72 9.33 15.66
N GLN A 13 -5.89 10.02 14.87
CA GLN A 13 -6.12 10.18 13.43
C GLN A 13 -5.60 8.95 12.69
N GLU A 14 -6.50 8.09 12.22
CA GLU A 14 -6.13 6.86 11.49
C GLU A 14 -5.26 7.15 10.27
N ALA A 15 -5.57 8.21 9.50
CA ALA A 15 -4.75 8.60 8.35
C ALA A 15 -3.31 8.92 8.75
N ARG A 16 -3.11 9.67 9.84
CA ARG A 16 -1.78 10.03 10.32
C ARG A 16 -1.03 8.81 10.87
N ARG A 17 -1.73 7.96 11.65
CA ARG A 17 -1.19 6.70 12.16
C ARG A 17 -0.67 5.80 11.04
N LEU A 18 -1.42 5.74 9.95
CA LEU A 18 -1.10 4.97 8.77
C LEU A 18 0.13 5.51 8.04
N SER A 19 0.19 6.81 7.78
CA SER A 19 1.36 7.44 7.14
C SER A 19 2.64 7.24 7.96
N ILE A 20 2.55 7.31 9.30
CA ILE A 20 3.70 7.03 10.18
C ILE A 20 4.15 5.57 10.06
N ALA A 21 3.21 4.62 10.10
CA ALA A 21 3.53 3.20 9.94
C ALA A 21 4.19 2.90 8.59
N LEU A 22 3.71 3.53 7.52
CA LEU A 22 4.27 3.41 6.17
C LEU A 22 5.68 3.99 6.07
N LEU A 23 5.89 5.18 6.65
CA LEU A 23 7.19 5.85 6.66
C LEU A 23 8.22 5.06 7.47
N ARG A 24 7.85 4.63 8.68
CA ARG A 24 8.75 3.91 9.58
C ARG A 24 8.99 2.48 9.14
N PHE A 25 8.04 1.82 8.47
CA PHE A 25 8.23 0.44 7.98
C PHE A 25 9.49 0.25 7.12
N ILE A 26 9.86 1.24 6.30
CA ILE A 26 11.07 1.19 5.46
C ILE A 26 12.33 1.73 6.17
N GLN A 27 12.18 2.50 7.25
CA GLN A 27 13.28 3.15 7.97
C GLN A 27 13.65 2.47 9.31
N ILE A 28 12.77 1.61 9.84
CA ILE A 28 12.97 0.96 11.12
C ILE A 28 13.83 -0.29 10.95
N ASP A 29 14.98 -0.30 11.63
CA ASP A 29 15.83 -1.49 11.77
C ASP A 29 15.30 -2.43 12.87
N ASP A 30 14.54 -1.88 13.82
CA ASP A 30 14.02 -2.65 14.95
C ASP A 30 12.96 -3.68 14.50
N PRO A 31 13.22 -4.99 14.72
CA PRO A 31 12.35 -6.05 14.23
C PRO A 31 11.00 -6.11 14.95
N GLU A 32 10.92 -5.70 16.21
CA GLU A 32 9.65 -5.70 16.96
C GLU A 32 8.70 -4.64 16.42
N TRP A 33 9.20 -3.42 16.22
CA TRP A 33 8.43 -2.34 15.62
C TRP A 33 8.09 -2.61 14.17
N LYS A 34 9.03 -3.17 13.40
CA LYS A 34 8.76 -3.59 12.02
C LYS A 34 7.58 -4.56 11.93
N ASN A 35 7.55 -5.58 12.80
CA ASN A 35 6.45 -6.53 12.85
C ASN A 35 5.11 -5.86 13.25
N LYS A 36 5.12 -4.95 14.23
CA LYS A 36 3.94 -4.16 14.60
C LYS A 36 3.40 -3.34 13.43
N TYR A 37 4.25 -2.61 12.72
CA TYR A 37 3.83 -1.84 11.55
C TYR A 37 3.35 -2.74 10.43
N GLN A 38 4.03 -3.85 10.15
CA GLN A 38 3.61 -4.82 9.15
C GLN A 38 2.22 -5.40 9.45
N LYS A 39 1.95 -5.81 10.70
CA LYS A 39 0.62 -6.29 11.11
C LYS A 39 -0.44 -5.21 10.93
N TYR A 40 -0.15 -3.99 11.34
CA TYR A 40 -1.07 -2.85 11.19
C TYR A 40 -1.37 -2.56 9.71
N LEU A 41 -0.33 -2.50 8.87
CA LEU A 41 -0.45 -2.26 7.43
C LEU A 41 -1.17 -3.38 6.70
N SER A 42 -0.98 -4.63 7.11
CA SER A 42 -1.70 -5.78 6.54
C SER A 42 -3.20 -5.69 6.82
N LEU A 43 -3.59 -5.31 8.04
CA LEU A 43 -5.00 -5.08 8.40
C LEU A 43 -5.62 -3.89 7.65
N ARG A 44 -4.83 -2.85 7.40
CA ARG A 44 -5.25 -1.59 6.80
C ARG A 44 -4.67 -1.39 5.39
N PHE A 45 -4.54 -2.47 4.61
CA PHE A 45 -3.90 -2.41 3.30
C PHE A 45 -4.59 -1.46 2.32
N ARG A 46 -5.94 -1.51 2.26
CA ARG A 46 -6.75 -0.63 1.40
C ARG A 46 -6.56 0.86 1.70
N PRO A 47 -6.77 1.33 2.95
CA PRO A 47 -6.53 2.73 3.26
C PRO A 47 -5.05 3.10 3.14
N ALA A 48 -4.11 2.18 3.41
CA ALA A 48 -2.68 2.46 3.30
C ALA A 48 -2.30 2.81 1.87
N LEU A 49 -2.69 1.95 0.92
CA LEU A 49 -2.37 2.16 -0.48
C LEU A 49 -3.10 3.38 -1.04
N SER A 50 -4.37 3.60 -0.69
CA SER A 50 -5.12 4.78 -1.11
C SER A 50 -4.46 6.09 -0.68
N THR A 51 -4.00 6.17 0.58
CA THR A 51 -3.24 7.32 1.06
C THR A 51 -1.95 7.52 0.27
N LEU A 52 -1.17 6.45 0.06
CA LEU A 52 0.07 6.54 -0.71
C LEU A 52 -0.14 6.96 -2.16
N ILE A 53 -1.25 6.53 -2.78
CA ILE A 53 -1.60 6.94 -4.14
C ILE A 53 -1.87 8.44 -4.17
N ARG A 54 -2.61 8.96 -3.18
CA ARG A 54 -2.86 10.40 -3.06
C ARG A 54 -1.60 11.20 -2.76
N GLU A 55 -0.66 10.64 -2.01
CA GLU A 55 0.64 11.26 -1.73
C GLU A 55 1.64 11.15 -2.90
N GLY A 56 1.38 10.29 -3.90
CA GLY A 56 2.29 10.07 -5.03
C GLY A 56 3.53 9.24 -4.71
N ASP A 57 3.54 8.51 -3.58
CA ASP A 57 4.76 7.88 -3.05
C ASP A 57 4.95 6.44 -3.57
N LEU A 58 5.41 6.31 -4.83
CA LEU A 58 5.59 5.04 -5.54
C LEU A 58 6.51 4.05 -4.79
N THR A 59 7.56 4.55 -4.14
CA THR A 59 8.54 3.71 -3.42
C THR A 59 7.85 2.92 -2.30
N ARG A 60 6.99 3.59 -1.53
CA ARG A 60 6.23 2.95 -0.45
C ARG A 60 5.15 2.02 -1.00
N ILE A 61 4.49 2.37 -2.10
CA ILE A 61 3.51 1.51 -2.77
C ILE A 61 4.16 0.19 -3.18
N ARG A 62 5.35 0.24 -3.77
CA ARG A 62 6.10 -0.95 -4.18
C ARG A 62 6.46 -1.82 -2.98
N ALA A 63 6.93 -1.22 -1.89
CA ALA A 63 7.25 -1.94 -0.67
C ALA A 63 6.00 -2.61 -0.05
N LEU A 64 4.86 -1.91 -0.05
CA LEU A 64 3.59 -2.44 0.46
C LEU A 64 3.08 -3.61 -0.39
N CYS A 65 3.05 -3.45 -1.71
CA CYS A 65 2.66 -4.51 -2.65
C CYS A 65 3.61 -5.72 -2.59
N SER A 66 4.90 -5.51 -2.31
CA SER A 66 5.86 -6.62 -2.16
C SER A 66 5.58 -7.46 -0.92
N PHE A 67 5.08 -6.85 0.16
CA PHE A 67 4.87 -7.54 1.43
C PHE A 67 3.49 -8.20 1.54
N ALA A 68 2.42 -7.57 1.03
CA ALA A 68 1.07 -8.11 1.12
C ALA A 68 0.49 -8.47 -0.26
N PRO A 69 -0.22 -9.60 -0.38
CA PRO A 69 -0.92 -9.95 -1.60
C PRO A 69 -2.08 -8.97 -1.85
N VAL A 70 -1.97 -8.18 -2.92
CA VAL A 70 -3.06 -7.33 -3.39
C VAL A 70 -4.07 -8.20 -4.13
N THR A 71 -5.34 -8.16 -3.71
CA THR A 71 -6.43 -8.81 -4.45
C THR A 71 -6.81 -8.00 -5.69
N GLU A 72 -7.31 -8.67 -6.74
CA GLU A 72 -7.68 -8.01 -8.00
C GLU A 72 -8.70 -6.88 -7.78
N SER A 73 -9.69 -7.12 -6.92
CA SER A 73 -10.70 -6.11 -6.58
C SER A 73 -10.09 -4.88 -5.91
N ALA A 74 -9.13 -5.07 -5.00
CA ALA A 74 -8.43 -3.94 -4.39
C ALA A 74 -7.60 -3.19 -5.44
N LEU A 75 -6.89 -3.92 -6.30
CA LEU A 75 -6.08 -3.36 -7.38
C LEU A 75 -6.90 -2.50 -8.35
N ASN A 76 -8.08 -2.97 -8.77
CA ASN A 76 -8.98 -2.19 -9.61
C ASN A 76 -9.45 -0.91 -8.91
N SER A 77 -9.80 -0.96 -7.62
CA SER A 77 -10.14 0.25 -6.86
C SER A 77 -8.95 1.23 -6.78
N PHE A 78 -7.72 0.73 -6.65
CA PHE A 78 -6.53 1.59 -6.60
C PHE A 78 -6.20 2.23 -7.95
N ILE A 79 -6.41 1.50 -9.05
CA ILE A 79 -6.29 2.04 -10.41
C ILE A 79 -7.24 3.21 -10.59
N ASP A 80 -8.50 3.07 -10.15
CA ASP A 80 -9.48 4.17 -10.22
C ASP A 80 -9.03 5.39 -9.42
N VAL A 81 -8.55 5.19 -8.18
CA VAL A 81 -7.99 6.28 -7.35
C VAL A 81 -6.78 6.94 -8.02
N ALA A 82 -5.87 6.15 -8.63
CA ALA A 82 -4.70 6.69 -9.32
C ALA A 82 -5.09 7.53 -10.55
N VAL A 83 -6.10 7.09 -11.31
CA VAL A 83 -6.66 7.85 -12.44
C VAL A 83 -7.28 9.17 -11.95
N GLN A 84 -8.08 9.12 -10.87
CA GLN A 84 -8.70 10.32 -10.30
C GLN A 84 -7.66 11.34 -9.78
N ASN A 85 -6.54 10.86 -9.24
CA ASN A 85 -5.45 11.71 -8.72
C ASN A 85 -4.38 12.03 -9.77
N GLN A 86 -4.59 11.68 -11.04
CA GLN A 86 -3.65 11.88 -12.17
C GLN A 86 -2.23 11.34 -11.90
N GLN A 87 -2.13 10.21 -11.19
CA GLN A 87 -0.86 9.60 -10.82
C GLN A 87 -0.39 8.62 -11.90
N GLU A 88 0.15 9.13 -13.01
CA GLU A 88 0.53 8.33 -14.18
C GLU A 88 1.59 7.26 -13.85
N GLU A 89 2.59 7.58 -13.03
CA GLU A 89 3.64 6.62 -12.63
C GLU A 89 3.07 5.47 -11.80
N ILE A 90 2.19 5.79 -10.85
CA ILE A 90 1.56 4.79 -9.99
C ILE A 90 0.57 3.96 -10.80
N LEU A 91 -0.21 4.57 -11.68
CA LEU A 91 -1.11 3.88 -12.59
C LEU A 91 -0.35 2.86 -13.44
N SER A 92 0.76 3.28 -14.05
CA SER A 92 1.63 2.41 -14.85
C SER A 92 2.16 1.22 -14.05
N PHE A 93 2.55 1.46 -12.80
CA PHE A 93 2.99 0.41 -11.89
C PHE A 93 1.85 -0.55 -11.51
N LEU A 94 0.67 -0.05 -11.14
CA LEU A 94 -0.49 -0.86 -10.78
C LEU A 94 -1.00 -1.70 -11.96
N MET A 95 -0.98 -1.15 -13.18
CA MET A 95 -1.32 -1.88 -14.41
C MET A 95 -0.32 -3.01 -14.70
N LYS A 96 0.99 -2.75 -14.55
CA LYS A 96 2.02 -3.80 -14.66
C LYS A 96 1.83 -4.88 -13.59
N LEU A 97 1.59 -4.47 -12.35
CA LEU A 97 1.36 -5.40 -11.22
C LEU A 97 0.11 -6.27 -11.46
N LYS A 98 -0.96 -5.69 -12.02
CA LYS A 98 -2.19 -6.41 -12.38
C LYS A 98 -1.90 -7.47 -13.42
N LYS A 99 -1.19 -7.08 -14.48
CA LYS A 99 -0.80 -7.98 -15.57
C LYS A 99 0.09 -9.11 -15.06
N ASP A 100 1.05 -8.82 -14.20
CA ASP A 100 2.02 -9.78 -13.67
C ASP A 100 1.39 -10.78 -12.69
N ARG A 101 0.57 -10.31 -11.74
CA ARG A 101 0.01 -11.16 -10.67
C ARG A 101 -1.24 -11.93 -11.04
N PHE A 102 -2.14 -11.32 -11.81
CA PHE A 102 -3.44 -11.92 -12.13
C PHE A 102 -3.48 -12.50 -13.54
N GLY A 103 -2.47 -12.19 -14.37
CA GLY A 103 -2.61 -12.33 -15.82
C GLY A 103 -3.76 -11.46 -16.33
N PHE A 104 -3.79 -11.17 -17.63
CA PHE A 104 -5.12 -11.08 -18.20
C PHE A 104 -5.63 -12.52 -18.10
N HIS A 105 -6.61 -12.81 -17.25
CA HIS A 105 -7.43 -14.00 -17.45
C HIS A 105 -8.11 -13.81 -18.81
N ASP A 106 -7.37 -14.09 -19.87
CA ASP A 106 -7.95 -14.57 -21.10
C ASP A 106 -8.76 -15.76 -20.62
N ARG A 107 -10.08 -15.60 -20.67
CA ARG A 107 -10.99 -16.68 -20.35
C ARG A 107 -10.67 -17.76 -21.37
N GLU A 108 -9.83 -18.72 -21.01
CA GLU A 108 -9.86 -20.03 -21.63
C GLU A 108 -11.24 -20.60 -21.31
N PHE A 109 -12.21 -20.22 -22.15
CA PHE A 109 -13.40 -21.02 -22.38
C PHE A 109 -12.87 -22.33 -22.98
N THR A 110 -12.50 -23.27 -22.11
CA THR A 110 -12.30 -24.65 -22.53
C THR A 110 -13.66 -25.17 -22.99
N LEU A 111 -13.71 -25.46 -24.29
CA LEU A 111 -14.81 -26.08 -25.04
C LEU A 111 -15.23 -27.44 -24.47
#